data_AF-A0A9F2KTF1-F1
#
_entry.id   AF-A0A9F2KTF1-F1
#
_cell.length_a   1.000
_cell.length_b   1.000
_cell.length_c   1.000
_cell.angle_alpha   90.00
_cell.angle_beta   90.00
_cell.angle_gamma   90.00
#
_symmetry.space_group_name_H-M   'P 1'
#
loop_
_entity.id
_entity.type
_entity.pdbx_description
1 polymer ?
#
loop_
_entity_poly.entity_id
_entity_poly.type
_entity_poly.pdbx_seq_one_letter_code
_entity_poly.pdbx_strand_id
1 'polypeptide(L)'
;MSDFQYLVMHSEPDGKQTSMYDKVLMLKPEKEDFFMNELPLYIPPPIFSRLDTPIDYYYRPDVQHREGYHNPPLSSENLIGLSRARRPHNAIFVNFEDEEVPSKPLDAAEQTWKRICTNAVDHQAEEEMKKLFELRPVWSRNAVKANVSVHPNKLKLLLPYLAYYMLTGPWRSLWVRFGYDPRKHPEAKIYQVLDFRIRCGMKYGYTPNDMPVKAKRSTYNYSLPITLKKPGSHPLSIQDLKQGLSTSGTSSAKSQVFSKYKLKDSIYIFQEGSLPPYRQMFYQLCDLKVECLQKIIHRNDGMEAACTERDGWCLPKTSDDLRDAMSLMIRQIIRSQRPALFRSPSSATEGKEQLAFESGEEEEEEEEEEVFKPSDGSENEMETEILDYV
;
A
#
# COMPACT_ATOMS: atom_id res chain seq x y z
N MET A 1 10.87 28.86 -9.84
CA MET A 1 9.77 28.90 -8.86
C MET A 1 10.40 29.16 -7.50
N SER A 2 9.93 30.17 -6.80
CA SER A 2 10.07 30.18 -5.34
C SER A 2 9.03 29.19 -4.84
N ASP A 3 9.44 28.10 -4.20
CA ASP A 3 8.52 27.32 -3.38
C ASP A 3 7.96 28.31 -2.34
N PHE A 4 6.67 28.63 -2.43
CA PHE A 4 6.02 29.34 -1.36
C PHE A 4 5.92 28.36 -0.20
N GLN A 5 6.94 28.37 0.66
CA GLN A 5 6.87 27.72 1.95
C GLN A 5 5.79 28.43 2.74
N TYR A 6 4.60 27.85 2.76
CA TYR A 6 3.61 28.22 3.74
C TYR A 6 4.21 27.88 5.11
N LEU A 7 4.47 28.92 5.91
CA LEU A 7 4.97 28.75 7.27
C LEU A 7 3.96 27.92 8.08
N VAL A 8 4.50 27.02 8.90
CA VAL A 8 3.71 26.06 9.70
C VAL A 8 2.73 26.81 10.61
N MET A 9 1.46 26.40 10.57
CA MET A 9 0.47 26.82 11.56
C MET A 9 0.78 26.13 12.89
N HIS A 10 0.83 26.87 13.99
CA HIS A 10 1.06 26.31 15.32
C HIS A 10 -0.28 26.00 15.98
N SER A 11 -0.50 24.72 16.27
CA SER A 11 -1.63 24.23 17.09
C SER A 11 -1.34 24.49 18.56
N GLU A 12 -2.09 25.40 19.19
CA GLU A 12 -2.06 25.57 20.63
C GLU A 12 -2.71 24.36 21.35
N PRO A 13 -2.45 24.13 22.65
CA PRO A 13 -3.04 23.03 23.42
C PRO A 13 -4.58 22.98 23.40
N ASP A 14 -5.22 24.12 23.14
CA ASP A 14 -6.68 24.28 23.00
C ASP A 14 -7.19 23.99 21.57
N GLY A 15 -6.33 23.46 20.68
CA GLY A 15 -6.65 23.12 19.29
C GLY A 15 -6.69 24.32 18.33
N LYS A 16 -6.52 25.55 18.84
CA LYS A 16 -6.50 26.77 18.03
C LYS A 16 -5.26 26.81 17.13
N GLN A 17 -5.49 27.00 15.83
CA GLN A 17 -4.43 27.16 14.84
C GLN A 17 -4.00 28.62 14.77
N THR A 18 -2.72 28.91 14.98
CA THR A 18 -2.15 30.26 14.84
C THR A 18 -1.15 30.31 13.68
N SER A 19 -1.32 31.30 12.80
CA SER A 19 -0.35 31.55 11.72
C SER A 19 0.94 32.11 12.31
N MET A 20 2.06 31.49 11.95
CA MET A 20 3.39 31.95 12.36
C MET A 20 3.97 32.98 11.37
N TYR A 21 3.27 33.29 10.28
CA TYR A 21 3.80 34.13 9.19
C TYR A 21 4.21 35.53 9.69
N ASP A 22 3.31 36.21 10.39
CA ASP A 22 3.55 37.57 10.91
C ASP A 22 4.55 37.59 12.07
N LYS A 23 4.80 36.44 12.71
CA LYS A 23 5.78 36.31 13.81
C LYS A 23 7.20 36.10 13.31
N VAL A 24 7.38 35.51 12.13
CA VAL A 24 8.70 35.22 11.53
C VAL A 24 9.16 36.37 10.65
N LEU A 25 8.23 37.18 10.12
CA LEU A 25 8.57 38.30 9.27
C LEU A 25 9.12 39.48 10.11
N MET A 26 10.42 39.71 10.04
CA MET A 26 11.03 40.88 10.67
C MET A 26 10.73 42.14 9.86
N LEU A 27 9.71 42.89 10.29
CA LEU A 27 9.30 44.15 9.66
C LEU A 27 10.15 45.36 10.10
N LYS A 28 10.86 45.22 11.23
CA LYS A 28 11.69 46.27 11.83
C LYS A 28 13.00 45.67 12.34
N PRO A 29 14.07 46.48 12.51
CA PRO A 29 15.28 46.03 13.17
C PRO A 29 14.98 45.67 14.63
N GLU A 30 15.29 44.43 15.00
CA GLU A 30 15.09 43.91 16.36
C GLU A 30 16.33 44.11 17.24
N LYS A 31 16.13 44.18 18.56
CA LYS A 31 17.19 44.38 19.57
C LYS A 31 17.71 43.05 20.11
N GLU A 32 18.80 43.09 20.89
CA GLU A 32 19.42 41.91 21.50
C GLU A 32 18.42 40.99 22.22
N ASP A 33 17.49 41.56 22.98
CA ASP A 33 16.45 40.82 23.71
C ASP A 33 15.60 39.91 22.81
N PHE A 34 15.37 40.30 21.54
CA PHE A 34 14.61 39.49 20.58
C PHE A 34 15.33 38.17 20.25
N PHE A 35 16.65 38.21 20.11
CA PHE A 35 17.47 37.04 19.78
C PHE A 35 17.70 36.11 20.97
N MET A 36 17.41 36.59 22.19
CA MET A 36 17.51 35.80 23.42
C MET A 36 16.20 35.11 23.79
N ASN A 37 15.12 35.33 23.03
CA ASN A 37 13.86 34.63 23.24
C ASN A 37 14.02 33.13 23.00
N GLU A 38 13.49 32.32 23.92
CA GLU A 38 13.40 30.87 23.73
C GLU A 38 12.47 30.57 22.54
N LEU A 39 13.04 30.06 21.45
CA LEU A 39 12.30 29.64 20.27
C LEU A 39 12.24 28.11 20.20
N PRO A 40 11.11 27.53 19.76
CA PRO A 40 11.06 26.12 19.41
C PRO A 40 12.12 25.81 18.35
N LEU A 41 12.73 24.64 18.47
CA LEU A 41 13.78 24.20 17.54
C LEU A 41 13.18 23.86 16.17
N TYR A 42 13.11 24.85 15.28
CA TYR A 42 12.71 24.67 13.89
C TYR A 42 13.94 24.41 13.02
N ILE A 43 14.39 23.16 12.98
CA ILE A 43 15.47 22.76 12.07
C ILE A 43 14.87 22.58 10.67
N PRO A 44 15.27 23.40 9.67
CA PRO A 44 14.82 23.18 8.30
C PRO A 44 15.32 21.82 7.80
N PRO A 45 14.59 21.15 6.90
CA PRO A 45 15.10 19.95 6.27
C PRO A 45 16.42 20.28 5.53
N PRO A 46 17.41 19.37 5.54
CA PRO A 46 18.69 19.61 4.87
C PRO A 46 18.53 19.81 3.35
N ILE A 47 17.40 19.37 2.80
CA ILE A 47 17.08 19.44 1.38
C ILE A 47 15.61 19.87 1.24
N PHE A 48 15.38 21.00 0.57
CA PHE A 48 14.03 21.52 0.29
C PHE A 48 13.45 21.01 -1.03
N SER A 49 14.29 20.63 -1.98
CA SER A 49 13.88 20.11 -3.29
C SER A 49 14.30 18.66 -3.44
N ARG A 50 13.39 17.79 -3.86
CA ARG A 50 13.72 16.41 -4.26
C ARG A 50 14.38 16.32 -5.65
N LEU A 51 14.60 17.46 -6.28
CA LEU A 51 15.11 17.60 -7.64
C LEU A 51 16.38 18.43 -7.60
N ASP A 52 17.47 17.86 -8.13
CA ASP A 52 18.76 18.55 -8.23
C ASP A 52 18.82 19.48 -9.45
N THR A 53 17.91 19.29 -10.42
CA THR A 53 17.88 20.06 -11.67
C THR A 53 16.57 20.82 -11.83
N PRO A 54 16.62 22.05 -12.41
CA PRO A 54 15.40 22.78 -12.76
C PRO A 54 14.63 21.99 -13.84
N ILE A 55 13.32 21.78 -13.61
CA ILE A 55 12.43 21.16 -14.60
C ILE A 55 11.78 22.26 -15.44
N ASP A 56 11.84 22.11 -16.75
CA ASP A 56 11.00 22.87 -17.67
C ASP A 56 9.54 22.47 -17.46
N TYR A 57 8.79 23.31 -16.75
CA TYR A 57 7.39 23.05 -16.38
C TYR A 57 6.45 23.00 -17.60
N TYR A 58 6.92 23.46 -18.78
CA TYR A 58 6.15 23.54 -20.04
C TYR A 58 4.70 23.99 -19.80
N TYR A 59 4.54 25.22 -19.28
CA TYR A 59 3.23 25.80 -18.95
C TYR A 59 2.18 25.41 -19.99
N ARG A 60 1.24 24.56 -19.58
CA ARG A 60 0.10 24.19 -20.41
C ARG A 60 -0.97 25.25 -20.22
N PRO A 61 -1.68 25.65 -21.28
CA PRO A 61 -2.92 26.39 -21.14
C PRO A 61 -3.85 25.64 -20.19
N ASP A 62 -4.66 26.37 -19.42
CA ASP A 62 -5.68 25.77 -18.57
C ASP A 62 -6.57 24.82 -19.37
N VAL A 63 -6.92 23.69 -18.75
CA VAL A 63 -7.77 22.67 -19.37
C VAL A 63 -9.13 23.31 -19.65
N GLN A 64 -9.45 23.52 -20.93
CA GLN A 64 -10.80 23.91 -21.33
C GLN A 64 -11.74 22.75 -21.07
N HIS A 65 -12.59 22.88 -20.05
CA HIS A 65 -13.65 21.93 -19.78
C HIS A 65 -14.80 22.11 -20.79
N ARG A 66 -15.63 21.07 -20.97
CA ARG A 66 -16.82 21.13 -21.83
C ARG A 66 -17.75 22.27 -21.40
N GLU A 67 -18.45 22.87 -22.35
CA GLU A 67 -19.50 23.87 -22.08
C GLU A 67 -20.47 23.36 -21.01
N GLY A 68 -20.68 24.16 -19.96
CA GLY A 68 -21.49 23.81 -18.79
C GLY A 68 -20.72 23.28 -17.57
N TYR A 69 -19.41 23.07 -17.67
CA TYR A 69 -18.57 22.77 -16.50
C TYR A 69 -18.22 24.07 -15.77
N HIS A 70 -18.85 24.29 -14.62
CA HIS A 70 -18.44 25.33 -13.69
C HIS A 70 -17.35 24.77 -12.79
N ASN A 71 -16.19 25.44 -12.76
CA ASN A 71 -15.21 25.17 -11.72
C ASN A 71 -15.92 25.34 -10.37
N PRO A 72 -15.77 24.40 -9.43
CA PRO A 72 -16.29 24.59 -8.10
C PRO A 72 -15.78 25.94 -7.56
N PRO A 73 -16.59 26.72 -6.84
CA PRO A 73 -16.13 27.95 -6.23
C PRO A 73 -14.88 27.61 -5.41
N LEU A 74 -13.79 28.32 -5.68
CA LEU A 74 -12.54 28.16 -4.94
C LEU A 74 -12.86 28.37 -3.46
N SER A 75 -12.96 27.28 -2.68
CA SER A 75 -12.98 27.44 -1.24
C SER A 75 -11.60 27.95 -0.83
N SER A 76 -11.53 28.77 0.21
CA SER A 76 -10.27 29.28 0.77
C SER A 76 -9.27 28.18 1.16
N GLU A 77 -9.72 26.92 1.21
CA GLU A 77 -8.90 25.74 1.52
C GLU A 77 -8.19 25.14 0.29
N ASN A 78 -8.62 25.46 -0.94
CA ASN A 78 -8.07 24.88 -2.17
C ASN A 78 -7.73 25.97 -3.20
N LEU A 79 -6.75 26.82 -2.86
CA LEU A 79 -6.28 27.93 -3.70
C LEU A 79 -5.66 27.46 -5.03
N ILE A 80 -5.09 26.26 -5.06
CA ILE A 80 -4.56 25.62 -6.26
C ILE A 80 -5.70 24.83 -6.90
N GLY A 81 -6.33 25.42 -7.93
CA GLY A 81 -7.38 24.78 -8.69
C GLY A 81 -6.95 23.38 -9.15
N LEU A 82 -7.70 22.35 -8.75
CA LEU A 82 -7.48 20.99 -9.23
C LEU A 82 -7.82 20.96 -10.73
N SER A 83 -6.82 20.97 -11.62
CA SER A 83 -7.02 20.89 -13.08
C SER A 83 -7.77 19.63 -13.54
N ARG A 84 -8.10 18.72 -12.62
CA ARG A 84 -8.92 17.54 -12.83
C ARG A 84 -9.95 17.46 -11.70
N ALA A 85 -11.22 17.35 -12.06
CA ALA A 85 -12.28 16.98 -11.12
C ALA A 85 -11.87 15.72 -10.35
N ARG A 86 -11.86 15.77 -9.01
CA ARG A 86 -11.69 14.56 -8.20
C ARG A 86 -12.81 13.58 -8.55
N ARG A 87 -12.45 12.31 -8.72
CA ARG A 87 -13.42 11.24 -8.91
C ARG A 87 -13.73 10.69 -7.53
N PRO A 88 -14.91 10.97 -6.93
CA PRO A 88 -15.21 10.46 -5.61
C PRO A 88 -15.36 8.95 -5.72
N HIS A 89 -14.42 8.22 -5.12
CA HIS A 89 -14.44 6.77 -5.07
C HIS A 89 -15.33 6.23 -3.93
N ASN A 90 -15.93 7.14 -3.15
CA ASN A 90 -17.00 6.88 -2.18
C ASN A 90 -16.64 5.86 -1.07
N ALA A 91 -15.35 5.65 -0.81
CA ALA A 91 -14.90 4.86 0.34
C ALA A 91 -15.11 5.64 1.64
N ILE A 92 -15.51 4.94 2.70
CA ILE A 92 -15.54 5.49 4.06
C ILE A 92 -14.28 5.04 4.78
N PHE A 93 -13.52 6.00 5.30
CA PHE A 93 -12.30 5.77 6.06
C PHE A 93 -12.56 5.97 7.55
N VAL A 94 -12.07 5.05 8.38
CA VAL A 94 -12.29 5.03 9.82
C VAL A 94 -10.94 4.92 10.54
N ASN A 95 -10.72 5.74 11.54
CA ASN A 95 -9.57 5.64 12.45
C ASN A 95 -9.90 4.77 13.66
N PHE A 96 -8.86 4.24 14.31
CA PHE A 96 -9.01 3.43 15.51
C PHE A 96 -9.72 4.15 16.66
N GLU A 97 -9.60 5.48 16.75
CA GLU A 97 -10.18 6.29 17.83
C GLU A 97 -11.65 6.68 17.59
N ASP A 98 -12.19 6.48 16.37
CA ASP A 98 -13.55 6.90 16.02
C ASP A 98 -14.60 6.11 16.81
N GLU A 99 -15.52 6.75 17.53
CA GLU A 99 -16.45 6.06 18.45
C GLU A 99 -17.39 5.07 17.75
N GLU A 100 -17.80 5.38 16.52
CA GLU A 100 -18.77 4.62 15.75
C GLU A 100 -18.19 4.12 14.43
N VAL A 101 -18.66 2.95 13.99
CA VAL A 101 -18.34 2.39 12.67
C VAL A 101 -19.54 2.53 11.73
N PRO A 102 -19.30 2.74 10.43
CA PRO A 102 -20.37 2.83 9.45
C PRO A 102 -21.18 1.52 9.38
N SER A 103 -22.51 1.66 9.37
CA SER A 103 -23.45 0.54 9.21
C SER A 103 -23.89 0.33 7.76
N LYS A 104 -23.64 1.30 6.88
CA LYS A 104 -24.04 1.28 5.46
C LYS A 104 -23.02 2.03 4.60
N PRO A 105 -22.94 1.71 3.29
CA PRO A 105 -22.17 2.50 2.34
C PRO A 105 -22.77 3.90 2.15
N LEU A 106 -21.99 4.80 1.54
CA LEU A 106 -22.50 6.08 1.06
C LEU A 106 -23.52 5.85 -0.07
N ASP A 107 -24.58 6.66 -0.11
CA ASP A 107 -25.60 6.60 -1.18
C ASP A 107 -24.97 6.72 -2.58
N ALA A 108 -23.92 7.53 -2.71
CA ALA A 108 -23.17 7.69 -3.95
C ALA A 108 -22.45 6.39 -4.38
N ALA A 109 -21.95 5.61 -3.43
CA ALA A 109 -21.34 4.30 -3.70
C ALA A 109 -22.40 3.32 -4.22
N GLU A 110 -23.57 3.26 -3.57
CA GLU A 110 -24.67 2.40 -4.02
C GLU A 110 -25.14 2.73 -5.43
N GLN A 111 -25.39 4.02 -5.71
CA GLN A 111 -25.86 4.47 -7.02
C GLN A 111 -24.81 4.20 -8.10
N THR A 112 -23.53 4.37 -7.78
CA THR A 112 -22.42 4.11 -8.71
C THR A 112 -22.32 2.62 -9.02
N TRP A 113 -22.39 1.75 -8.01
CA TRP A 113 -22.35 0.31 -8.21
C TRP A 113 -23.58 -0.19 -9.00
N LYS A 114 -24.79 0.23 -8.63
CA LYS A 114 -26.04 -0.10 -9.35
C LYS A 114 -25.99 0.26 -10.84
N ARG A 115 -25.30 1.36 -11.21
CA ARG A 115 -25.14 1.78 -12.61
C ARG A 115 -24.17 0.92 -13.40
N ILE A 116 -23.16 0.36 -12.74
CA ILE A 116 -22.05 -0.38 -13.37
C ILE A 116 -22.30 -1.89 -13.34
N CYS A 117 -23.03 -2.37 -12.34
CA CYS A 117 -23.46 -3.75 -12.22
C CYS A 117 -24.59 -4.03 -13.24
N THR A 118 -24.22 -4.33 -14.48
CA THR A 118 -25.19 -4.54 -15.58
C THR A 118 -25.28 -5.99 -16.03
N ASN A 119 -24.21 -6.77 -15.82
CA ASN A 119 -24.06 -8.10 -16.40
C ASN A 119 -24.13 -9.18 -15.31
N ALA A 120 -24.50 -10.42 -15.67
CA ALA A 120 -24.57 -11.54 -14.74
C ALA A 120 -23.26 -11.79 -13.97
N VAL A 121 -22.10 -11.57 -14.63
CA VAL A 121 -20.78 -11.70 -14.00
C VAL A 121 -20.57 -10.68 -12.86
N ASP A 122 -21.13 -9.49 -12.99
CA ASP A 122 -20.99 -8.44 -11.96
C ASP A 122 -21.86 -8.75 -10.74
N HIS A 123 -23.08 -9.26 -10.97
CA HIS A 123 -23.94 -9.75 -9.89
C HIS A 123 -23.33 -10.96 -9.20
N GLN A 124 -22.72 -11.89 -9.94
CA GLN A 124 -22.01 -13.03 -9.38
C GLN A 124 -20.83 -12.58 -8.53
N ALA A 125 -20.01 -11.64 -9.01
CA ALA A 125 -18.89 -11.09 -8.25
C ALA A 125 -19.35 -10.38 -6.97
N GLU A 126 -20.46 -9.64 -7.02
CA GLU A 126 -21.08 -9.02 -5.84
C GLU A 126 -21.51 -10.08 -4.82
N GLU A 127 -22.19 -11.14 -5.27
CA GLU A 127 -22.68 -12.21 -4.39
C GLU A 127 -21.53 -13.02 -3.78
N GLU A 128 -20.51 -13.35 -4.57
CA GLU A 128 -19.29 -14.02 -4.10
C GLU A 128 -18.57 -13.19 -3.04
N MET A 129 -18.47 -11.88 -3.25
CA MET A 129 -17.82 -10.98 -2.31
C MET A 129 -18.66 -10.78 -1.03
N LYS A 130 -20.00 -10.75 -1.13
CA LYS A 130 -20.89 -10.77 0.05
C LYS A 130 -20.67 -12.03 0.89
N LYS A 131 -20.67 -13.20 0.26
CA LYS A 131 -20.37 -14.49 0.92
C LYS A 131 -18.98 -14.48 1.56
N LEU A 132 -17.99 -13.89 0.90
CA LEU A 132 -16.64 -13.73 1.44
C LEU A 132 -16.64 -12.94 2.75
N PHE A 133 -17.36 -11.81 2.81
CA PHE A 133 -17.49 -10.98 4.01
C PHE A 133 -18.38 -11.59 5.11
N GLU A 134 -19.32 -12.47 4.75
CA GLU A 134 -20.10 -13.25 5.70
C GLU A 134 -19.24 -14.31 6.40
N LEU A 135 -18.37 -15.00 5.66
CA LEU A 135 -17.44 -15.99 6.21
C LEU A 135 -16.35 -15.36 7.08
N ARG A 136 -15.84 -14.19 6.67
CA ARG A 136 -14.80 -13.44 7.38
C ARG A 136 -15.10 -11.95 7.25
N PRO A 137 -15.32 -11.22 8.35
CA PRO A 137 -15.78 -9.84 8.28
C PRO A 137 -14.68 -8.84 7.88
N VAL A 138 -13.40 -9.23 7.90
CA VAL A 138 -12.26 -8.34 7.68
C VAL A 138 -11.26 -8.95 6.69
N TRP A 139 -11.00 -8.24 5.57
CA TRP A 139 -10.14 -8.70 4.50
C TRP A 139 -9.17 -7.62 4.00
N SER A 140 -7.95 -8.01 3.65
CA SER A 140 -7.05 -7.17 2.85
C SER A 140 -7.46 -7.20 1.37
N ARG A 141 -7.14 -6.14 0.63
CA ARG A 141 -7.43 -6.08 -0.82
C ARG A 141 -6.75 -7.19 -1.61
N ASN A 142 -5.53 -7.59 -1.23
CA ASN A 142 -4.84 -8.70 -1.88
C ASN A 142 -5.52 -10.04 -1.61
N ALA A 143 -6.00 -10.27 -0.39
CA ALA A 143 -6.74 -11.47 -0.06
C ALA A 143 -8.07 -11.54 -0.83
N VAL A 144 -8.79 -10.42 -1.00
CA VAL A 144 -9.99 -10.36 -1.87
C VAL A 144 -9.64 -10.73 -3.31
N LYS A 145 -8.58 -10.13 -3.88
CA LYS A 145 -8.12 -10.43 -5.26
C LYS A 145 -7.66 -11.88 -5.43
N ALA A 146 -7.17 -12.53 -4.38
CA ALA A 146 -6.78 -13.93 -4.43
C ALA A 146 -7.97 -14.90 -4.30
N ASN A 147 -9.11 -14.44 -3.76
CA ASN A 147 -10.30 -15.28 -3.59
C ASN A 147 -11.33 -15.09 -4.71
N VAL A 148 -11.53 -13.85 -5.18
CA VAL A 148 -12.56 -13.49 -6.17
C VAL A 148 -11.91 -12.90 -7.43
N SER A 149 -12.33 -13.37 -8.61
CA SER A 149 -11.80 -12.89 -9.89
C SER A 149 -12.59 -11.69 -10.40
N VAL A 150 -12.26 -10.49 -9.91
CA VAL A 150 -12.88 -9.23 -10.31
C VAL A 150 -11.88 -8.31 -11.00
N HIS A 151 -12.30 -7.65 -12.08
CA HIS A 151 -11.48 -6.64 -12.75
C HIS A 151 -11.12 -5.51 -11.76
N PRO A 152 -9.85 -5.04 -11.69
CA PRO A 152 -9.40 -4.04 -10.72
C PRO A 152 -10.25 -2.76 -10.65
N ASN A 153 -10.66 -2.22 -11.81
CA ASN A 153 -11.53 -1.03 -11.89
C ASN A 153 -12.93 -1.25 -11.28
N LYS A 154 -13.47 -2.47 -11.33
CA LYS A 154 -14.76 -2.81 -10.69
C LYS A 154 -14.58 -3.08 -9.20
N LEU A 155 -13.51 -3.77 -8.82
CA LEU A 155 -13.16 -4.01 -7.42
C LEU A 155 -13.02 -2.70 -6.62
N LYS A 156 -12.46 -1.66 -7.26
CA LYS A 156 -12.35 -0.30 -6.73
C LYS A 156 -13.69 0.37 -6.41
N LEU A 157 -14.79 -0.10 -6.97
CA LEU A 157 -16.13 0.44 -6.71
C LEU A 157 -16.94 -0.50 -5.83
N LEU A 158 -16.71 -1.79 -5.96
CA LEU A 158 -17.37 -2.84 -5.18
C LEU A 158 -16.94 -2.84 -3.70
N LEU A 159 -15.65 -2.60 -3.40
CA LEU A 159 -15.15 -2.53 -2.03
C LEU A 159 -15.86 -1.42 -1.20
N PRO A 160 -15.89 -0.15 -1.63
CA PRO A 160 -16.64 0.92 -0.97
C PRO A 160 -18.14 0.66 -0.80
N TYR A 161 -18.73 -0.18 -1.66
CA TYR A 161 -20.14 -0.54 -1.58
C TYR A 161 -20.42 -1.62 -0.50
N LEU A 162 -19.46 -2.47 -0.17
CA LEU A 162 -19.64 -3.59 0.76
C LEU A 162 -18.95 -3.42 2.12
N ALA A 163 -17.92 -2.57 2.20
CA ALA A 163 -17.08 -2.43 3.36
C ALA A 163 -16.55 -0.99 3.54
N TYR A 164 -16.15 -0.67 4.78
CA TYR A 164 -15.37 0.53 5.10
C TYR A 164 -13.90 0.16 5.29
N TYR A 165 -13.02 1.17 5.25
CA TYR A 165 -11.56 0.98 5.32
C TYR A 165 -10.99 1.54 6.62
N MET A 166 -10.17 0.74 7.31
CA MET A 166 -9.48 1.15 8.53
C MET A 166 -8.14 1.82 8.20
N LEU A 167 -7.96 3.06 8.66
CA LEU A 167 -6.71 3.84 8.45
C LEU A 167 -5.67 3.55 9.53
N THR A 168 -6.07 3.45 10.78
CA THR A 168 -5.13 3.30 11.90
C THR A 168 -5.44 2.06 12.73
N GLY A 169 -4.53 1.74 13.63
CA GLY A 169 -4.66 0.63 14.57
C GLY A 169 -4.38 -0.76 14.00
N PRO A 170 -4.85 -1.81 14.70
CA PRO A 170 -4.48 -3.21 14.43
C PRO A 170 -5.07 -3.79 13.15
N TRP A 171 -6.09 -3.15 12.58
CA TRP A 171 -6.74 -3.52 11.33
C TRP A 171 -6.46 -2.51 10.21
N ARG A 172 -5.44 -1.65 10.37
CA ARG A 172 -5.05 -0.70 9.33
C ARG A 172 -4.87 -1.39 7.99
N SER A 173 -5.24 -0.70 6.92
CA SER A 173 -5.14 -1.22 5.56
C SER A 173 -6.04 -2.42 5.24
N LEU A 174 -7.08 -2.66 6.06
CA LEU A 174 -8.06 -3.72 5.85
C LEU A 174 -9.44 -3.13 5.58
N TRP A 175 -10.23 -3.89 4.81
CA TRP A 175 -11.64 -3.65 4.57
C TRP A 175 -12.47 -4.43 5.57
N VAL A 176 -13.38 -3.75 6.24
CA VAL A 176 -14.28 -4.32 7.24
C VAL A 176 -15.71 -4.21 6.76
N ARG A 177 -16.48 -5.30 6.82
CA ARG A 177 -17.89 -5.26 6.43
C ARG A 177 -18.65 -4.22 7.25
N PHE A 178 -19.61 -3.56 6.61
CA PHE A 178 -20.47 -2.60 7.30
C PHE A 178 -21.21 -3.25 8.49
N GLY A 179 -21.31 -2.49 9.58
CA GLY A 179 -21.96 -2.90 10.83
C GLY A 179 -21.17 -3.89 11.69
N TYR A 180 -19.92 -4.21 11.35
CA TYR A 180 -19.02 -4.98 12.21
C TYR A 180 -17.91 -4.08 12.75
N ASP A 181 -17.69 -4.05 14.07
CA ASP A 181 -16.62 -3.29 14.71
C ASP A 181 -15.60 -4.24 15.37
N PRO A 182 -14.42 -4.48 14.76
CA PRO A 182 -13.47 -5.44 15.29
C PRO A 182 -12.90 -5.06 16.67
N ARG A 183 -13.05 -3.79 17.10
CA ARG A 183 -12.62 -3.31 18.42
C ARG A 183 -13.54 -3.73 19.56
N LYS A 184 -14.76 -4.18 19.26
CA LYS A 184 -15.76 -4.65 20.23
C LYS A 184 -15.81 -6.18 20.36
N HIS A 185 -15.09 -6.87 19.48
CA HIS A 185 -15.14 -8.31 19.27
C HIS A 185 -13.75 -8.92 19.47
N PRO A 186 -13.43 -9.50 20.64
CA PRO A 186 -12.14 -10.19 20.87
C PRO A 186 -11.81 -11.27 19.83
N GLU A 187 -12.83 -11.93 19.28
CA GLU A 187 -12.69 -12.90 18.20
C GLU A 187 -12.08 -12.30 16.92
N ALA A 188 -12.14 -10.97 16.75
CA ALA A 188 -11.51 -10.27 15.64
C ALA A 188 -9.97 -10.22 15.73
N LYS A 189 -9.38 -10.66 16.85
CA LYS A 189 -7.94 -10.74 17.08
C LYS A 189 -7.21 -11.39 15.91
N ILE A 190 -7.73 -12.52 15.42
CA ILE A 190 -7.11 -13.28 14.32
C ILE A 190 -7.11 -12.52 12.99
N TYR A 191 -7.92 -11.47 12.84
CA TYR A 191 -7.99 -10.69 11.61
C TYR A 191 -7.05 -9.47 11.60
N GLN A 192 -6.34 -9.21 12.70
CA GLN A 192 -5.36 -8.13 12.79
C GLN A 192 -4.26 -8.28 11.72
N VAL A 193 -3.70 -7.16 11.27
CA VAL A 193 -2.63 -7.13 10.28
C VAL A 193 -1.25 -7.13 10.93
N LEU A 194 -0.32 -7.88 10.34
CA LEU A 194 1.10 -7.89 10.63
C LEU A 194 1.86 -7.31 9.43
N ASP A 195 2.45 -6.13 9.61
CA ASP A 195 3.44 -5.57 8.68
C ASP A 195 4.78 -6.27 8.92
N PHE A 196 5.11 -7.16 7.98
CA PHE A 196 6.34 -7.93 7.99
C PHE A 196 7.31 -7.35 6.95
N ARG A 197 8.51 -6.99 7.40
CA ARG A 197 9.59 -6.48 6.54
C ARG A 197 10.86 -7.27 6.75
N ILE A 198 11.39 -7.82 5.67
CA ILE A 198 12.71 -8.44 5.67
C ILE A 198 13.75 -7.35 5.82
N ARG A 199 14.51 -7.42 6.92
CA ARG A 199 15.69 -6.57 7.13
C ARG A 199 16.82 -7.07 6.23
N CYS A 200 17.09 -6.35 5.15
CA CYS A 200 18.21 -6.60 4.24
C CYS A 200 19.37 -5.63 4.51
N GLY A 201 20.60 -6.09 4.23
CA GLY A 201 21.81 -5.26 4.31
C GLY A 201 22.95 -5.93 5.09
N MET A 202 24.16 -5.38 4.94
CA MET A 202 25.40 -5.96 5.48
C MET A 202 25.34 -6.15 7.01
N LYS A 203 24.71 -5.20 7.73
CA LYS A 203 24.48 -5.28 9.19
C LYS A 203 23.70 -6.53 9.61
N TYR A 204 22.86 -7.06 8.73
CA TYR A 204 22.02 -8.22 8.98
C TYR A 204 22.56 -9.49 8.31
N GLY A 205 23.81 -9.46 7.82
CA GLY A 205 24.50 -10.60 7.25
C GLY A 205 24.09 -10.93 5.81
N TYR A 206 23.57 -9.94 5.06
CA TYR A 206 23.22 -10.09 3.64
C TYR A 206 24.03 -9.12 2.80
N THR A 207 24.76 -9.62 1.81
CA THR A 207 25.23 -8.82 0.68
C THR A 207 24.06 -8.53 -0.28
N PRO A 208 24.15 -7.52 -1.17
CA PRO A 208 23.06 -7.18 -2.09
C PRO A 208 22.54 -8.36 -2.93
N ASN A 209 23.39 -9.34 -3.23
CA ASN A 209 23.06 -10.52 -4.06
C ASN A 209 22.54 -11.72 -3.24
N ASP A 210 22.68 -11.69 -1.91
CA ASP A 210 22.32 -12.83 -1.04
C ASP A 210 20.83 -12.92 -0.76
N MET A 211 20.08 -11.84 -0.94
CA MET A 211 18.65 -11.78 -0.63
C MET A 211 17.82 -12.24 -1.84
N PRO A 212 17.30 -13.48 -1.87
CA PRO A 212 16.51 -14.00 -3.00
C PRO A 212 15.11 -13.37 -3.08
N VAL A 213 14.67 -12.64 -2.06
CA VAL A 213 13.38 -11.96 -2.05
C VAL A 213 13.53 -10.57 -2.67
N LYS A 214 12.81 -10.33 -3.77
CA LYS A 214 12.79 -9.04 -4.44
C LYS A 214 12.13 -7.97 -3.59
N ALA A 215 12.68 -6.76 -3.64
CA ALA A 215 11.95 -5.59 -3.17
C ALA A 215 10.77 -5.36 -4.12
N LYS A 216 9.63 -4.87 -3.60
CA LYS A 216 8.48 -4.55 -4.46
C LYS A 216 8.86 -3.48 -5.49
N ARG A 217 9.79 -2.58 -5.13
CA ARG A 217 10.52 -1.67 -6.02
C ARG A 217 11.97 -1.57 -5.58
N SER A 218 12.90 -1.38 -6.51
CA SER A 218 14.32 -1.25 -6.18
C SER A 218 14.62 0.16 -5.68
N THR A 219 15.23 0.28 -4.50
CA THR A 219 15.77 1.55 -3.98
C THR A 219 16.90 2.11 -4.85
N TYR A 220 17.53 1.27 -5.67
CA TYR A 220 18.62 1.65 -6.57
C TYR A 220 18.12 2.11 -7.94
N ASN A 221 16.88 1.75 -8.32
CA ASN A 221 16.23 2.18 -9.56
C ASN A 221 15.08 3.13 -9.23
N TYR A 222 15.37 4.20 -8.49
CA TYR A 222 14.39 5.26 -8.24
C TYR A 222 14.19 6.08 -9.52
N SER A 223 13.37 5.56 -10.44
CA SER A 223 12.83 6.37 -11.53
C SER A 223 11.72 7.24 -10.94
N LEU A 224 12.02 8.53 -10.76
CA LEU A 224 10.98 9.50 -10.46
C LEU A 224 9.90 9.40 -11.56
N PRO A 225 8.60 9.47 -11.24
CA PRO A 225 7.52 9.50 -12.26
C PRO A 225 7.72 10.61 -13.31
N ILE A 226 8.53 11.60 -12.98
CA ILE A 226 8.88 12.77 -13.77
C ILE A 226 10.12 12.56 -14.67
N THR A 227 10.89 11.48 -14.47
CA THR A 227 12.07 11.12 -15.29
C THR A 227 11.75 10.27 -16.51
N LEU A 228 10.49 9.90 -16.75
CA LEU A 228 10.11 9.25 -17.99
C LEU A 228 10.03 10.28 -19.13
N LYS A 229 10.97 10.19 -20.08
CA LYS A 229 10.65 10.48 -21.48
C LYS A 229 9.46 9.61 -21.82
N LYS A 230 8.24 10.15 -21.79
CA LYS A 230 7.00 9.43 -22.11
C LYS A 230 7.21 8.63 -23.41
N PRO A 231 7.23 7.29 -23.38
CA PRO A 231 6.81 6.54 -24.55
C PRO A 231 5.34 6.94 -24.81
N GLY A 232 4.96 7.04 -26.08
CA GLY A 232 3.65 7.54 -26.50
C GLY A 232 2.50 6.94 -25.69
N SER A 233 1.52 7.77 -25.36
CA SER A 233 0.29 7.31 -24.73
C SER A 233 -0.36 6.24 -25.61
N HIS A 234 -0.28 4.97 -25.22
CA HIS A 234 -1.17 3.97 -25.78
C HIS A 234 -2.58 4.31 -25.26
N PRO A 235 -3.55 4.64 -26.13
CA PRO A 235 -4.92 4.83 -25.69
C PRO A 235 -5.43 3.50 -25.15
N LEU A 236 -5.79 3.48 -23.85
CA LEU A 236 -6.56 2.38 -23.28
C LEU A 236 -7.87 2.28 -24.08
N SER A 237 -8.02 1.19 -24.82
CA SER A 237 -9.21 0.95 -25.63
C SER A 237 -10.40 0.68 -24.71
N ILE A 238 -11.50 1.40 -24.92
CA ILE A 238 -12.79 1.17 -24.23
C ILE A 238 -13.32 -0.26 -24.48
N GLN A 239 -12.72 -0.98 -25.44
CA GLN A 239 -13.07 -2.36 -25.76
C GLN A 239 -12.71 -3.35 -24.63
N ASP A 240 -11.64 -3.13 -23.86
CA ASP A 240 -11.22 -4.03 -22.77
C ASP A 240 -12.20 -4.07 -21.59
N LEU A 241 -12.95 -2.98 -21.37
CA LEU A 241 -14.00 -2.95 -20.34
C LEU A 241 -15.23 -3.78 -20.75
N LYS A 242 -15.37 -4.09 -22.05
CA LYS A 242 -16.47 -4.88 -22.63
C LYS A 242 -16.02 -6.26 -23.12
N GLN A 243 -14.73 -6.49 -23.37
CA GLN A 243 -14.12 -7.74 -23.86
C GLN A 243 -13.88 -8.78 -22.75
N GLY A 244 -14.90 -9.02 -21.92
CA GLY A 244 -15.02 -10.31 -21.24
C GLY A 244 -15.49 -11.43 -22.18
N LEU A 245 -15.67 -11.16 -23.48
CA LEU A 245 -16.39 -12.00 -24.43
C LEU A 245 -15.80 -11.91 -25.85
N SER A 246 -14.99 -12.91 -26.20
CA SER A 246 -14.99 -13.44 -27.57
C SER A 246 -14.76 -14.95 -27.49
N THR A 247 -15.86 -15.70 -27.50
CA THR A 247 -15.85 -17.11 -27.88
C THR A 247 -15.62 -17.19 -29.39
N SER A 248 -14.42 -17.57 -29.80
CA SER A 248 -14.18 -18.04 -31.17
C SER A 248 -13.55 -19.41 -31.05
N GLY A 249 -14.37 -20.42 -31.34
CA GLY A 249 -13.98 -21.81 -31.23
C GLY A 249 -13.03 -22.22 -32.35
N THR A 250 -11.98 -22.93 -31.97
CA THR A 250 -11.50 -24.14 -32.65
C THR A 250 -10.73 -24.98 -31.63
N SER A 251 -10.97 -26.28 -31.70
CA SER A 251 -10.61 -27.34 -30.77
C SER A 251 -9.10 -27.53 -30.54
N SER A 252 -8.65 -27.51 -29.28
CA SER A 252 -7.71 -28.50 -28.72
C SER A 252 -7.37 -28.20 -27.24
N ALA A 253 -7.27 -29.28 -26.45
CA ALA A 253 -6.79 -29.41 -25.07
C ALA A 253 -7.48 -28.58 -23.96
N LYS A 254 -7.96 -29.28 -22.92
CA LYS A 254 -8.50 -28.72 -21.68
C LYS A 254 -7.43 -27.93 -20.93
N SER A 255 -7.25 -26.65 -21.23
CA SER A 255 -6.57 -25.73 -20.32
C SER A 255 -7.57 -25.26 -19.27
N GLN A 256 -7.15 -25.37 -18.02
CA GLN A 256 -7.88 -24.94 -16.84
C GLN A 256 -8.16 -23.44 -16.99
N VAL A 257 -9.43 -23.01 -16.87
CA VAL A 257 -9.84 -21.61 -17.04
C VAL A 257 -9.05 -20.74 -16.06
N PHE A 258 -7.96 -20.11 -16.52
CA PHE A 258 -7.21 -19.16 -15.73
C PHE A 258 -8.10 -17.93 -15.51
N SER A 259 -8.50 -17.70 -14.27
CA SER A 259 -9.14 -16.46 -13.85
C SER A 259 -8.12 -15.32 -13.99
N LYS A 260 -8.19 -14.57 -15.10
CA LYS A 260 -7.22 -13.52 -15.52
C LYS A 260 -6.80 -12.53 -14.43
N TYR A 261 -7.66 -12.29 -13.42
CA TYR A 261 -7.45 -11.28 -12.38
C TYR A 261 -7.18 -11.85 -10.98
N LYS A 262 -7.22 -13.18 -10.81
CA LYS A 262 -7.06 -13.81 -9.49
C LYS A 262 -5.59 -13.90 -9.12
N LEU A 263 -5.25 -13.37 -7.95
CA LEU A 263 -3.88 -13.41 -7.41
C LEU A 263 -3.54 -14.78 -6.82
N LYS A 264 -2.24 -15.08 -6.73
CA LYS A 264 -1.72 -16.28 -6.05
C LYS A 264 -1.89 -16.14 -4.52
N ASP A 265 -2.17 -17.26 -3.86
CA ASP A 265 -2.36 -17.33 -2.41
C ASP A 265 -1.14 -16.87 -1.59
N SER A 266 0.08 -17.07 -2.11
CA SER A 266 1.32 -16.64 -1.46
C SER A 266 1.42 -15.13 -1.23
N ILE A 267 0.55 -14.33 -1.86
CA ILE A 267 0.52 -12.87 -1.71
C ILE A 267 -0.10 -12.44 -0.37
N TYR A 268 -0.90 -13.29 0.27
CA TYR A 268 -1.53 -12.98 1.56
C TYR A 268 -1.46 -14.13 2.59
N ILE A 269 -1.00 -15.32 2.20
CA ILE A 269 -0.80 -16.46 3.09
C ILE A 269 0.69 -16.71 3.27
N PHE A 270 1.14 -16.83 4.52
CA PHE A 270 2.48 -17.27 4.86
C PHE A 270 2.48 -18.75 5.27
N GLN A 271 3.33 -19.57 4.67
CA GLN A 271 3.44 -21.00 4.94
C GLN A 271 4.90 -21.38 5.23
N GLU A 272 5.07 -22.43 6.03
CA GLU A 272 6.39 -22.95 6.37
C GLU A 272 7.16 -23.40 5.12
N GLY A 273 8.47 -23.10 5.08
CA GLY A 273 9.34 -23.46 3.95
C GLY A 273 9.23 -22.56 2.71
N SER A 274 8.29 -21.60 2.69
CA SER A 274 8.15 -20.64 1.58
C SER A 274 8.78 -19.28 1.88
N LEU A 275 9.38 -18.67 0.86
CA LEU A 275 9.82 -17.28 0.93
C LEU A 275 8.66 -16.35 0.56
N PRO A 276 8.50 -15.20 1.24
CA PRO A 276 7.49 -14.23 0.87
C PRO A 276 7.77 -13.67 -0.53
N PRO A 277 6.73 -13.34 -1.33
CA PRO A 277 6.92 -12.81 -2.68
C PRO A 277 7.68 -11.48 -2.76
N TYR A 278 7.57 -10.66 -1.72
CA TYR A 278 8.21 -9.35 -1.62
C TYR A 278 8.84 -9.13 -0.24
N ARG A 279 9.83 -8.22 -0.16
CA ARG A 279 10.51 -7.89 1.11
C ARG A 279 9.59 -7.29 2.16
N GLN A 280 8.51 -6.63 1.75
CA GLN A 280 7.48 -6.10 2.63
C GLN A 280 6.15 -6.78 2.29
N MET A 281 5.51 -7.35 3.30
CA MET A 281 4.25 -8.06 3.20
C MET A 281 3.31 -7.64 4.34
N PHE A 282 2.01 -7.62 4.04
CA PHE A 282 0.96 -7.39 5.01
C PHE A 282 0.12 -8.66 5.14
N TYR A 283 0.35 -9.41 6.21
CA TYR A 283 -0.35 -10.66 6.50
C TYR A 283 -1.42 -10.41 7.55
N GLN A 284 -2.57 -11.08 7.47
CA GLN A 284 -3.48 -11.14 8.62
C GLN A 284 -3.12 -12.36 9.48
N LEU A 285 -3.33 -12.28 10.81
CA LEU A 285 -2.86 -13.32 11.73
C LEU A 285 -3.43 -14.72 11.42
N CYS A 286 -4.68 -14.80 10.96
CA CYS A 286 -5.31 -16.05 10.52
C CYS A 286 -4.67 -16.66 9.27
N ASP A 287 -3.95 -15.86 8.48
CA ASP A 287 -3.30 -16.30 7.23
C ASP A 287 -1.84 -16.74 7.45
N LEU A 288 -1.34 -16.69 8.70
CA LEU A 288 -0.02 -17.19 9.10
C LEU A 288 -0.07 -18.70 9.41
N LYS A 289 -0.01 -19.55 8.38
CA LYS A 289 -0.17 -21.02 8.50
C LYS A 289 1.12 -21.71 8.95
N VAL A 290 1.62 -21.35 10.15
CA VAL A 290 2.80 -21.95 10.78
C VAL A 290 2.52 -22.16 12.28
N GLU A 291 2.73 -23.38 12.78
CA GLU A 291 2.37 -23.75 14.15
C GLU A 291 3.04 -22.86 15.22
N CYS A 292 4.31 -22.52 15.06
CA CYS A 292 5.03 -21.70 16.03
C CYS A 292 4.48 -20.26 16.09
N LEU A 293 4.04 -19.71 14.96
CA LEU A 293 3.39 -18.39 14.89
C LEU A 293 1.99 -18.43 15.50
N GLN A 294 1.22 -19.48 15.20
CA GLN A 294 -0.10 -19.69 15.78
C GLN A 294 -0.02 -19.81 17.31
N LYS A 295 0.98 -20.52 17.85
CA LYS A 295 1.24 -20.55 19.31
C LYS A 295 1.49 -19.17 19.91
N ILE A 296 2.10 -18.23 19.17
CA ILE A 296 2.32 -16.85 19.63
C ILE A 296 1.01 -16.05 19.61
N ILE A 297 0.21 -16.20 18.55
CA ILE A 297 -1.10 -15.52 18.38
C ILE A 297 -2.08 -15.95 19.48
N HIS A 298 -2.10 -17.24 19.80
CA HIS A 298 -3.08 -17.85 20.70
C HIS A 298 -2.69 -17.82 22.19
N ARG A 299 -1.62 -17.12 22.57
CA ARG A 299 -1.13 -17.07 23.97
C ARG A 299 -2.16 -16.53 24.98
N ASN A 300 -3.06 -15.67 24.53
CA ASN A 300 -4.06 -15.01 25.37
C ASN A 300 -5.50 -15.29 24.93
N ASP A 301 -5.74 -16.39 24.21
CA ASP A 301 -7.09 -16.81 23.85
C ASP A 301 -7.99 -16.94 25.09
N GLY A 302 -9.13 -16.26 25.08
CA GLY A 302 -10.09 -16.25 26.18
C GLY A 302 -9.70 -15.31 27.34
N MET A 303 -8.59 -14.59 27.22
CA MET A 303 -8.08 -13.63 28.20
C MET A 303 -7.91 -12.22 27.62
N GLU A 304 -8.53 -11.94 26.48
CA GLU A 304 -8.52 -10.64 25.83
C GLU A 304 -9.32 -9.61 26.64
N ALA A 305 -8.62 -8.81 27.47
CA ALA A 305 -9.26 -7.84 28.34
C ALA A 305 -9.48 -6.46 27.70
N ALA A 306 -8.59 -6.02 26.82
CA ALA A 306 -8.64 -4.69 26.22
C ALA A 306 -8.11 -4.67 24.78
N CYS A 307 -8.73 -3.86 23.93
CA CYS A 307 -8.29 -3.60 22.57
C CYS A 307 -7.49 -2.28 22.53
N THR A 308 -6.21 -2.35 22.20
CA THR A 308 -5.33 -1.15 22.11
C THR A 308 -5.05 -0.78 20.66
N GLU A 309 -4.73 0.48 20.38
CA GLU A 309 -4.39 0.91 19.02
C GLU A 309 -3.15 0.17 18.48
N ARG A 310 -2.15 -0.08 19.34
CA ARG A 310 -0.88 -0.70 18.92
C ARG A 310 -0.98 -2.21 18.74
N ASP A 311 -1.50 -2.91 19.75
CA ASP A 311 -1.45 -4.38 19.82
C ASP A 311 -2.82 -5.02 19.56
N GLY A 312 -3.90 -4.23 19.50
CA GLY A 312 -5.26 -4.72 19.38
C GLY A 312 -5.62 -5.58 20.57
N TRP A 313 -6.14 -6.76 20.28
CA TRP A 313 -6.49 -7.79 21.26
C TRP A 313 -5.31 -8.73 21.59
N CYS A 314 -4.15 -8.57 20.95
CA CYS A 314 -2.96 -9.34 21.27
C CYS A 314 -2.27 -8.82 22.54
N LEU A 315 -1.42 -9.66 23.13
CA LEU A 315 -0.50 -9.21 24.17
C LEU A 315 0.50 -8.19 23.60
N PRO A 316 1.01 -7.27 24.44
CA PRO A 316 2.09 -6.38 24.06
C PRO A 316 3.28 -7.15 23.48
N LYS A 317 3.84 -6.65 22.38
CA LYS A 317 4.99 -7.23 21.64
C LYS A 317 4.70 -8.52 20.86
N THR A 318 3.45 -9.01 20.82
CA THR A 318 3.10 -10.15 19.96
C THR A 318 3.52 -9.94 18.51
N SER A 319 3.35 -8.72 17.97
CA SER A 319 3.77 -8.43 16.59
C SER A 319 5.29 -8.49 16.39
N ASP A 320 6.08 -8.13 17.39
CA ASP A 320 7.55 -8.19 17.33
C ASP A 320 8.03 -9.64 17.40
N ASP A 321 7.47 -10.43 18.33
CA ASP A 321 7.76 -11.87 18.44
C ASP A 321 7.45 -12.62 17.13
N LEU A 322 6.33 -12.27 16.48
CA LEU A 322 5.97 -12.83 15.17
C LEU A 322 6.97 -12.44 14.09
N ARG A 323 7.37 -11.16 14.01
CA ARG A 323 8.37 -10.68 13.03
C ARG A 323 9.72 -11.36 13.23
N ASP A 324 10.15 -11.54 14.48
CA ASP A 324 11.43 -12.16 14.78
C ASP A 324 11.43 -13.65 14.44
N ALA A 325 10.35 -14.37 14.76
CA ALA A 325 10.16 -15.76 14.38
C ALA A 325 10.14 -15.95 12.85
N MET A 326 9.36 -15.14 12.11
CA MET A 326 9.32 -15.15 10.65
C MET A 326 10.68 -14.84 10.03
N SER A 327 11.39 -13.84 10.56
CA SER A 327 12.73 -13.49 10.09
C SER A 327 13.74 -14.63 10.31
N LEU A 328 13.62 -15.36 11.42
CA LEU A 328 14.47 -16.51 11.72
C LEU A 328 14.19 -17.69 10.77
N MET A 329 12.93 -17.97 10.49
CA MET A 329 12.54 -18.99 9.50
C MET A 329 13.07 -18.66 8.11
N ILE A 330 12.90 -17.42 7.65
CA ILE A 330 13.41 -16.98 6.35
C ILE A 330 14.94 -17.08 6.29
N ARG A 331 15.64 -16.70 7.37
CA ARG A 331 17.11 -16.89 7.47
C ARG A 331 17.51 -18.36 7.31
N GLN A 332 16.77 -19.28 7.93
CA GLN A 332 17.03 -20.72 7.82
C GLN A 332 16.79 -21.24 6.41
N ILE A 333 15.70 -20.81 5.75
CA ILE A 333 15.37 -21.18 4.36
C ILE A 333 16.47 -20.69 3.40
N ILE A 334 16.91 -19.43 3.54
CA ILE A 334 17.97 -18.88 2.68
C ILE A 334 19.28 -19.67 2.88
N ARG A 335 19.64 -19.99 4.13
CA ARG A 335 20.84 -20.78 4.44
C ARG A 335 20.79 -22.19 3.87
N SER A 336 19.62 -22.84 3.86
CA SER A 336 19.47 -24.20 3.33
C SER A 336 19.46 -24.24 1.80
N GLN A 337 18.84 -23.24 1.15
CA GLN A 337 18.77 -23.16 -0.32
C GLN A 337 20.10 -22.70 -0.95
N ARG A 338 20.90 -21.90 -0.23
CA ARG A 338 22.19 -21.37 -0.71
C ARG A 338 23.31 -21.57 0.32
N PRO A 339 23.72 -22.82 0.61
CA PRO A 339 24.75 -23.11 1.62
C PRO A 339 26.12 -22.50 1.26
N ALA A 340 26.39 -22.26 -0.03
CA ALA A 340 27.63 -21.64 -0.52
C ALA A 340 27.83 -20.19 -0.03
N LEU A 341 26.76 -19.46 0.30
CA LEU A 341 26.83 -18.06 0.75
C LEU A 341 27.29 -17.91 2.22
N PHE A 342 27.28 -18.99 2.99
CA PHE A 342 27.61 -18.98 4.42
C PHE A 342 28.84 -19.82 4.78
N ARG A 343 29.65 -20.22 3.78
CA ARG A 343 30.92 -20.91 4.04
C ARG A 343 31.95 -19.88 4.51
N SER A 344 32.29 -19.92 5.79
CA SER A 344 33.43 -19.17 6.33
C SER A 344 34.69 -19.51 5.51
N PRO A 345 35.57 -18.54 5.20
CA PRO A 345 36.83 -18.84 4.54
C PRO A 345 37.75 -19.55 5.53
N SER A 346 37.66 -20.87 5.59
CA SER A 346 38.73 -21.69 6.15
C SER A 346 39.86 -21.75 5.13
N SER A 347 40.90 -20.95 5.37
CA SER A 347 42.27 -21.14 4.90
C SER A 347 42.44 -21.62 3.45
N ALA A 348 42.48 -20.69 2.50
CA ALA A 348 43.18 -20.91 1.23
C ALA A 348 43.72 -19.56 0.73
N THR A 349 45.03 -19.41 0.95
CA THR A 349 46.03 -18.73 0.10
C THR A 349 45.64 -17.51 -0.75
N GLU A 350 46.39 -16.44 -0.49
CA GLU A 350 46.54 -15.22 -1.28
C GLU A 350 46.50 -15.46 -2.80
N GLY A 351 45.53 -14.83 -3.45
CA GLY A 351 45.46 -14.66 -4.89
C GLY A 351 44.74 -13.36 -5.20
N LYS A 352 45.49 -12.35 -5.64
CA LYS A 352 44.94 -11.11 -6.19
C LYS A 352 44.15 -11.45 -7.45
N GLU A 353 42.84 -11.18 -7.46
CA GLU A 353 42.10 -11.05 -8.71
C GLU A 353 41.31 -9.73 -8.76
N GLN A 354 41.46 -9.08 -9.91
CA GLN A 354 41.00 -7.75 -10.24
C GLN A 354 39.47 -7.69 -10.29
N LEU A 355 38.91 -6.58 -9.78
CA LEU A 355 37.53 -6.18 -10.01
C LEU A 355 37.32 -5.93 -11.51
N ALA A 356 36.79 -6.93 -12.22
CA ALA A 356 36.19 -6.75 -13.52
C ALA A 356 34.72 -6.35 -13.34
N PHE A 357 34.40 -5.11 -13.73
CA PHE A 357 33.04 -4.65 -13.91
C PHE A 357 32.57 -5.19 -15.26
N GLU A 358 32.01 -6.39 -15.30
CA GLU A 358 31.31 -6.89 -16.50
C GLU A 358 29.84 -6.48 -16.42
N SER A 359 29.50 -5.46 -17.22
CA SER A 359 28.12 -5.24 -17.66
C SER A 359 27.79 -6.33 -18.69
N GLY A 360 27.16 -7.41 -18.23
CA GLY A 360 26.55 -8.42 -19.10
C GLY A 360 25.05 -8.19 -19.16
N GLU A 361 24.61 -7.54 -20.23
CA GLU A 361 23.22 -7.59 -20.70
C GLU A 361 23.00 -8.99 -21.30
N GLU A 362 22.24 -9.84 -20.62
CA GLU A 362 21.58 -10.98 -21.24
C GLU A 362 20.07 -10.85 -20.93
N GLU A 363 19.38 -10.21 -21.87
CA GLU A 363 17.92 -10.25 -21.97
C GLU A 363 17.54 -11.64 -22.50
N GLU A 364 17.23 -12.57 -21.61
CA GLU A 364 16.39 -13.70 -21.98
C GLU A 364 14.95 -13.19 -22.12
N GLU A 365 14.55 -12.90 -23.35
CA GLU A 365 13.15 -12.73 -23.75
C GLU A 365 12.41 -14.06 -23.59
N GLU A 366 11.99 -14.38 -22.36
CA GLU A 366 10.87 -15.30 -22.17
C GLU A 366 9.59 -14.55 -22.56
N GLU A 367 8.87 -15.07 -23.56
CA GLU A 367 7.52 -14.64 -23.95
C GLU A 367 6.58 -14.76 -22.73
N GLU A 368 6.52 -13.72 -21.89
CA GLU A 368 5.54 -13.61 -20.82
C GLU A 368 4.16 -13.40 -21.46
N GLU A 369 3.32 -14.44 -21.44
CA GLU A 369 1.86 -14.27 -21.58
C GLU A 369 1.42 -13.13 -20.66
N GLU A 370 0.57 -12.21 -21.16
CA GLU A 370 0.08 -11.01 -20.45
C GLU A 370 -0.67 -11.34 -19.14
N VAL A 371 0.08 -11.71 -18.10
CA VAL A 371 -0.39 -11.78 -16.72
C VAL A 371 -0.40 -10.34 -16.21
N PHE A 372 -1.56 -9.87 -15.78
CA PHE A 372 -1.75 -8.53 -15.22
C PHE A 372 -0.69 -8.23 -14.14
N LYS A 373 0.30 -7.39 -14.45
CA LYS A 373 1.29 -6.90 -13.49
C LYS A 373 0.64 -5.78 -12.65
N PRO A 374 0.55 -5.93 -11.31
CA PRO A 374 0.06 -4.86 -10.45
C PRO A 374 0.91 -3.59 -10.62
N SER A 375 0.27 -2.42 -10.58
CA SER A 375 0.91 -1.11 -10.71
C SER A 375 2.09 -0.92 -9.73
N ASP A 376 3.19 -0.34 -10.23
CA ASP A 376 4.43 0.06 -9.52
C ASP A 376 4.25 1.21 -8.50
N GLY A 377 3.12 1.24 -7.78
CA GLY A 377 2.83 2.21 -6.70
C GLY A 377 3.70 2.04 -5.44
N SER A 378 3.62 3.02 -4.51
CA SER A 378 4.28 3.11 -3.18
C SER A 378 4.73 1.77 -2.55
N GLU A 379 5.89 1.74 -1.87
CA GLU A 379 6.31 0.58 -1.06
C GLU A 379 5.28 0.31 0.04
N ASN A 380 4.62 1.37 0.50
CA ASN A 380 3.52 1.30 1.44
C ASN A 380 2.22 0.96 0.68
N GLU A 381 1.85 -0.33 0.72
CA GLU A 381 0.61 -0.84 0.11
C GLU A 381 -0.62 0.01 0.48
N MET A 382 -0.67 0.46 1.74
CA MET A 382 -1.68 1.37 2.24
C MET A 382 -1.77 2.67 1.45
N GLU A 383 -0.65 3.35 1.20
CA GLU A 383 -0.65 4.61 0.44
C GLU A 383 -1.11 4.39 -1.00
N THR A 384 -0.66 3.30 -1.64
CA THR A 384 -1.13 2.99 -2.99
C THR A 384 -2.62 2.73 -3.05
N GLU A 385 -3.14 2.09 -2.01
CA GLU A 385 -4.54 1.77 -1.91
C GLU A 385 -5.37 3.02 -1.60
N ILE A 386 -4.96 3.84 -0.64
CA ILE A 386 -5.63 5.12 -0.34
C ILE A 386 -5.67 6.01 -1.58
N LEU A 387 -4.59 6.08 -2.37
CA LEU A 387 -4.56 6.83 -3.63
C LEU A 387 -5.56 6.32 -4.67
N ASP A 388 -6.01 5.07 -4.55
CA ASP A 388 -7.14 4.62 -5.33
C ASP A 388 -8.44 5.29 -4.85
N TYR A 389 -8.62 5.58 -3.58
CA TYR A 389 -9.92 6.00 -3.04
C TYR A 389 -10.06 7.50 -2.68
N VAL A 390 -8.98 8.29 -2.82
CA VAL A 390 -8.89 9.74 -2.53
C VAL A 390 -8.78 10.56 -3.81
#